data_AF-A0A925VC53-F1
#
_entry.id   AF-A0A925VC53-F1
#
_cell.length_a   1.000
_cell.length_b   1.000
_cell.length_c   1.000
_cell.angle_alpha   90.00
_cell.angle_beta   90.00
_cell.angle_gamma   90.00
#
_symmetry.space_group_name_H-M   'P 1'
#
loop_
_entity.id
_entity.type
_entity.pdbx_description
1 polymer ?
#
loop_
_entity_poly.entity_id
_entity_poly.type
_entity_poly.pdbx_seq_one_letter_code
_entity_poly.pdbx_strand_id
1 'polypeptide(L)'
;MTGVGGMSVADFALRLSALRGTAAYAAYVVSAPDMEDVLLDLEEELRTVASHDAVARIAPLDGDHLVTDLAATSIEMIVVDARTFAAHDWALLDRRRSAIAHRGVLVLVTTPTSFNELMRRAPNLASWLGGEVFAYPSDVNATAAAHREQRLAALRAWASQTDEQV
;
A
#
# COMPACT_ATOMS: atom_id res chain seq x y z
N MET A 1 -4.47 4.78 19.41
CA MET A 1 -4.44 5.32 18.02
C MET A 1 -3.01 5.18 17.54
N THR A 2 -2.68 4.01 16.97
CA THR A 2 -1.32 3.60 16.61
C THR A 2 -0.77 4.50 15.51
N GLY A 3 0.39 5.12 15.76
CA GLY A 3 1.12 5.87 14.74
C GLY A 3 1.56 4.91 13.64
N VAL A 4 1.35 5.30 12.38
CA VAL A 4 1.99 4.65 11.24
C VAL A 4 3.46 5.06 11.31
N GLY A 5 4.25 4.32 12.09
CA GLY A 5 5.71 4.39 12.03
C GLY A 5 6.15 3.80 10.70
N GLY A 6 7.21 4.36 10.10
CA GLY A 6 7.84 3.74 8.94
C GLY A 6 8.26 2.31 9.28
N MET A 7 7.98 1.36 8.41
CA MET A 7 8.34 -0.05 8.56
C MET A 7 9.41 -0.39 7.53
N SER A 8 10.51 -1.01 7.97
CA SER A 8 11.57 -1.42 7.04
C SER A 8 11.09 -2.51 6.08
N VAL A 9 11.80 -2.73 4.97
CA VAL A 9 11.48 -3.78 4.01
C VAL A 9 11.51 -5.17 4.66
N ALA A 10 12.51 -5.46 5.48
CA ALA A 10 12.64 -6.74 6.19
C ALA A 10 11.50 -6.96 7.19
N ASP A 11 11.15 -5.95 7.99
CA ASP A 11 10.03 -6.04 8.93
C ASP A 11 8.69 -6.25 8.20
N PHE A 12 8.52 -5.58 7.07
CA PHE A 12 7.34 -5.72 6.24
C PHE A 12 7.27 -7.11 5.59
N ALA A 13 8.37 -7.62 5.05
CA ALA A 13 8.44 -8.99 4.51
C ALA A 13 8.12 -10.05 5.59
N LEU A 14 8.64 -9.88 6.81
CA LEU A 14 8.34 -10.77 7.94
C LEU A 14 6.86 -10.70 8.31
N ARG A 15 6.27 -9.50 8.34
CA ARG A 15 4.83 -9.31 8.58
C ARG A 15 3.99 -10.02 7.52
N LEU A 16 4.32 -9.87 6.24
CA LEU A 16 3.63 -10.53 5.14
C LEU A 16 3.76 -12.05 5.20
N SER A 17 4.93 -12.57 5.58
CA SER A 17 5.15 -14.00 5.78
C SER A 17 4.23 -14.58 6.86
N ALA A 18 3.95 -13.81 7.92
CA ALA A 18 3.00 -14.21 8.96
C ALA A 18 1.53 -14.25 8.48
N LEU A 19 1.21 -13.63 7.33
CA LEU A 19 -0.12 -13.64 6.71
C LEU A 19 -0.29 -14.74 5.66
N ARG A 20 0.74 -15.58 5.45
CA ARG A 20 0.67 -16.71 4.52
C ARG A 20 -0.47 -17.68 4.84
N GLY A 21 -0.97 -18.33 3.79
CA GLY A 21 -2.17 -19.17 3.88
C GLY A 21 -3.48 -18.40 4.13
N THR A 22 -3.45 -17.06 4.14
CA THR A 22 -4.64 -16.20 4.23
C THR A 22 -4.85 -15.40 2.94
N ALA A 23 -6.08 -14.95 2.70
CA ALA A 23 -6.40 -14.01 1.64
C ALA A 23 -6.26 -12.57 2.16
N ALA A 24 -5.02 -12.08 2.23
CA ALA A 24 -4.67 -10.79 2.79
C ALA A 24 -4.25 -9.80 1.70
N TYR A 25 -4.61 -8.52 1.89
CA TYR A 25 -4.21 -7.42 1.03
C TYR A 25 -3.45 -6.42 1.87
N ALA A 26 -2.28 -6.02 1.41
CA ALA A 26 -1.46 -5.01 2.08
C ALA A 26 -1.07 -3.91 1.10
N ALA A 27 -0.79 -2.72 1.63
CA ALA A 27 -0.23 -1.62 0.87
C ALA A 27 1.08 -1.16 1.50
N TYR A 28 2.08 -0.93 0.66
CA TYR A 28 3.36 -0.38 1.06
C TYR A 28 3.64 0.90 0.29
N VAL A 29 3.65 2.02 1.01
CA VAL A 29 3.76 3.36 0.44
C VAL A 29 5.22 3.79 0.45
N VAL A 30 5.78 3.99 -0.74
CA VAL A 30 7.19 4.26 -0.97
C VAL A 30 7.35 5.54 -1.78
N SER A 31 8.40 6.31 -1.52
CA SER A 31 8.70 7.49 -2.34
C SER A 31 9.02 7.05 -3.78
N ALA A 32 8.68 7.86 -4.78
CA ALA A 32 8.95 7.49 -6.18
C ALA A 32 10.45 7.25 -6.48
N PRO A 33 11.39 8.02 -5.91
CA PRO A 33 12.82 7.75 -6.05
C PRO A 33 13.26 6.39 -5.50
N ASP A 34 12.72 5.94 -4.36
CA ASP A 34 13.16 4.71 -3.67
C ASP A 34 12.46 3.46 -4.20
N MET A 35 11.50 3.61 -5.12
CA MET A 35 10.54 2.57 -5.46
C MET A 35 11.17 1.31 -6.06
N GLU A 36 12.14 1.47 -6.97
CA GLU A 36 12.74 0.30 -7.62
C GLU A 36 13.59 -0.51 -6.64
N ASP A 37 14.42 0.17 -5.86
CA ASP A 37 15.27 -0.46 -4.84
C ASP A 37 14.40 -1.18 -3.80
N VAL A 38 13.35 -0.52 -3.31
CA VAL A 38 12.43 -1.12 -2.33
C VAL A 38 11.67 -2.32 -2.89
N LEU A 39 11.30 -2.32 -4.18
CA LEU A 39 10.66 -3.48 -4.81
C LEU A 39 11.62 -4.66 -4.93
N LEU A 40 12.87 -4.41 -5.33
CA LEU A 40 13.91 -5.44 -5.43
C LEU A 40 14.21 -6.03 -4.04
N ASP A 41 14.45 -5.17 -3.05
CA ASP A 41 14.71 -5.59 -1.67
C ASP A 41 13.53 -6.38 -1.09
N LEU A 42 12.29 -5.93 -1.31
CA LEU A 42 11.10 -6.61 -0.80
C LEU A 42 10.93 -7.99 -1.41
N GLU A 43 11.17 -8.12 -2.71
CA GLU A 43 11.10 -9.38 -3.43
C GLU A 43 12.18 -10.36 -2.93
N GLU A 44 13.40 -9.90 -2.69
CA GLU A 44 14.50 -10.70 -2.13
C GLU A 44 14.22 -11.15 -0.68
N GLU A 45 13.77 -10.24 0.17
CA GLU A 45 13.42 -10.54 1.56
C GLU A 45 12.26 -11.54 1.63
N LEU A 46 11.21 -11.35 0.84
CA LEU A 46 10.07 -12.28 0.78
C LEU A 46 10.49 -13.68 0.34
N ARG A 47 11.38 -13.79 -0.66
CA ARG A 47 11.91 -15.09 -1.11
C ARG A 47 12.73 -15.78 -0.03
N THR A 48 13.45 -14.99 0.77
CA THR A 48 14.24 -15.49 1.91
C THR A 48 13.34 -16.05 3.01
N VAL A 49 12.25 -15.35 3.36
CA VAL A 49 11.38 -15.76 4.49
C VAL A 49 10.28 -16.77 4.12
N ALA A 50 9.90 -16.90 2.85
CA ALA A 50 8.74 -17.71 2.46
C ALA A 50 9.00 -18.83 1.44
N SER A 51 10.23 -18.93 0.92
CA SER A 51 10.67 -19.78 -0.21
C SER A 51 10.53 -19.10 -1.58
N HIS A 52 11.49 -19.38 -2.47
CA HIS A 52 11.64 -18.71 -3.77
C HIS A 52 10.40 -18.81 -4.67
N ASP A 53 9.79 -20.00 -4.75
CA ASP A 53 8.67 -20.29 -5.66
C ASP A 53 7.31 -19.75 -5.17
N ALA A 54 7.26 -19.14 -3.98
CA ALA A 54 6.03 -18.63 -3.39
C ALA A 54 5.80 -17.13 -3.66
N VAL A 55 6.73 -16.45 -4.34
CA VAL A 55 6.73 -14.99 -4.54
C VAL A 55 6.82 -14.64 -6.03
N ALA A 56 5.90 -13.80 -6.50
CA ALA A 56 5.95 -13.21 -7.82
C ALA A 56 5.87 -11.68 -7.73
N ARG A 57 6.63 -10.99 -8.59
CA ARG A 57 6.50 -9.55 -8.83
C ARG A 57 5.76 -9.32 -10.15
N ILE A 58 4.76 -8.44 -10.13
CA ILE A 58 4.03 -7.99 -11.32
C ILE A 58 4.20 -6.48 -11.43
N ALA A 59 4.59 -6.00 -12.59
CA ALA A 59 4.70 -4.57 -12.91
C ALA A 59 3.73 -4.23 -14.04
N PRO A 60 2.42 -4.16 -13.74
CA PRO A 60 1.39 -3.93 -14.75
C PRO A 60 1.49 -2.51 -15.32
N LEU A 61 1.18 -2.35 -16.61
CA LEU A 61 1.13 -1.04 -17.25
C LEU A 61 -0.01 -0.17 -16.69
N ASP A 62 -1.16 -0.79 -16.43
CA ASP A 62 -2.41 -0.17 -15.99
C ASP A 62 -3.29 -1.17 -15.24
N GLY A 63 -4.50 -0.74 -14.85
CA GLY A 63 -5.45 -1.59 -14.14
C GLY A 63 -5.95 -2.81 -14.95
N ASP A 64 -6.12 -2.71 -16.26
CA ASP A 64 -6.58 -3.84 -17.10
C ASP A 64 -5.50 -4.92 -17.24
N HIS A 65 -4.23 -4.50 -17.38
CA HIS A 65 -3.09 -5.41 -17.39
C HIS A 65 -2.97 -6.15 -16.05
N LEU A 66 -3.17 -5.47 -14.91
CA LEU A 66 -3.16 -6.14 -13.61
C LEU A 66 -4.24 -7.24 -13.51
N VAL A 67 -5.45 -7.01 -14.02
CA VAL A 67 -6.49 -8.06 -14.03
C VAL A 67 -6.03 -9.28 -14.84
N THR A 68 -5.39 -9.04 -15.98
CA THR A 68 -4.90 -10.09 -16.87
C THR A 68 -3.74 -10.87 -16.22
N ASP A 69 -2.78 -10.16 -15.64
CA ASP A 69 -1.59 -10.74 -15.00
C ASP A 69 -1.98 -11.58 -13.78
N LEU A 70 -2.93 -11.10 -12.96
CA LEU A 70 -3.42 -11.85 -11.79
C LEU A 70 -4.19 -13.10 -12.20
N ALA A 71 -4.98 -13.05 -13.28
CA ALA A 71 -5.68 -14.23 -13.79
C ALA A 71 -4.72 -15.33 -14.27
N ALA A 72 -3.52 -14.96 -14.71
CA ALA A 72 -2.47 -15.88 -15.14
C ALA A 72 -1.56 -16.36 -14.00
N THR A 73 -1.65 -15.76 -12.80
CA THR A 73 -0.70 -16.00 -11.70
C THR A 73 -1.35 -16.83 -10.59
N SER A 74 -0.78 -17.99 -10.30
CA SER A 74 -1.24 -18.89 -9.22
C SER A 74 -0.32 -18.92 -7.99
N ILE A 75 0.49 -17.87 -7.81
CA ILE A 75 1.53 -17.79 -6.79
C ILE A 75 0.94 -17.28 -5.47
N GLU A 76 1.41 -17.81 -4.34
CA GLU A 76 0.86 -17.49 -3.02
C GLU A 76 0.99 -16.01 -2.67
N MET A 77 2.16 -15.41 -2.90
CA MET A 77 2.39 -13.99 -2.62
C MET A 77 2.73 -13.23 -3.88
N ILE A 78 2.02 -12.13 -4.10
CA ILE A 78 2.16 -11.30 -5.28
C ILE A 78 2.47 -9.88 -4.85
N VAL A 79 3.62 -9.38 -5.29
CA VAL A 79 4.04 -7.98 -5.15
C VAL A 79 3.69 -7.25 -6.44
N VAL A 80 2.81 -6.25 -6.34
CA VAL A 80 2.36 -5.45 -7.47
C VAL A 80 3.01 -4.08 -7.40
N ASP A 81 3.74 -3.71 -8.44
CA ASP A 81 4.18 -2.33 -8.66
C ASP A 81 3.02 -1.49 -9.20
N ALA A 82 2.37 -0.74 -8.32
CA ALA A 82 1.26 0.15 -8.67
C ALA A 82 1.68 1.63 -8.59
N ARG A 83 2.97 1.94 -8.82
CA ARG A 83 3.50 3.31 -8.71
C ARG A 83 2.86 4.29 -9.69
N THR A 84 2.46 3.80 -10.87
CA THR A 84 1.93 4.59 -11.99
C THR A 84 0.41 4.66 -12.04
N PHE A 85 -0.29 3.88 -11.20
CA PHE A 85 -1.75 3.82 -11.25
C PHE A 85 -2.39 5.16 -10.93
N ALA A 86 -3.27 5.57 -11.84
CA ALA A 86 -4.01 6.81 -11.75
C ALA A 86 -5.44 6.54 -11.27
N ALA A 87 -6.21 7.63 -11.12
CA ALA A 87 -7.60 7.58 -10.66
C ALA A 87 -8.49 6.59 -11.44
N HIS A 88 -8.29 6.47 -12.76
CA HIS A 88 -9.10 5.62 -13.61
C HIS A 88 -8.76 4.13 -13.44
N ASP A 89 -7.49 3.79 -13.20
CA ASP A 89 -7.02 2.43 -12.88
C ASP A 89 -7.65 1.95 -11.58
N TRP A 90 -7.50 2.74 -10.51
CA TRP A 90 -8.07 2.39 -9.21
C TRP A 90 -9.58 2.25 -9.26
N ALA A 91 -10.28 3.15 -9.97
CA ALA A 91 -11.72 3.06 -10.16
C ALA A 91 -12.13 1.81 -10.97
N LEU A 92 -11.32 1.38 -11.95
CA LEU A 92 -11.56 0.16 -12.71
C LEU A 92 -11.41 -1.08 -11.83
N LEU A 93 -10.31 -1.15 -11.08
CA LEU A 93 -10.02 -2.27 -10.18
C LEU A 93 -11.09 -2.38 -9.08
N ASP A 94 -11.59 -1.25 -8.57
CA ASP A 94 -12.68 -1.24 -7.59
C ASP A 94 -13.96 -1.87 -8.12
N ARG A 95 -14.34 -1.54 -9.35
CA ARG A 95 -15.49 -2.16 -10.04
C ARG A 95 -15.24 -3.64 -10.34
N ARG A 96 -14.00 -4.02 -10.60
CA ARG A 96 -13.58 -5.38 -10.96
C ARG A 96 -12.93 -6.14 -9.79
N ARG A 97 -13.23 -5.78 -8.54
CA ARG A 97 -12.55 -6.37 -7.37
C ARG A 97 -12.53 -7.91 -7.38
N SER A 98 -13.63 -8.55 -7.80
CA SER A 98 -13.72 -10.01 -7.90
C SER A 98 -12.73 -10.63 -8.88
N ALA A 99 -12.31 -9.89 -9.91
CA ALA A 99 -11.34 -10.33 -10.90
C ALA A 99 -9.89 -10.23 -10.39
N ILE A 100 -9.64 -9.42 -9.35
CA ILE A 100 -8.34 -9.30 -8.69
C ILE A 100 -8.34 -9.96 -7.30
N ALA A 101 -9.38 -10.75 -6.99
CA ALA A 101 -9.46 -11.46 -5.74
C ALA A 101 -8.42 -12.58 -5.72
N HIS A 102 -7.42 -12.44 -4.86
CA HIS A 102 -6.37 -13.40 -4.63
C HIS A 102 -6.63 -14.24 -3.37
N ARG A 103 -6.26 -15.52 -3.39
CA ARG A 103 -6.42 -16.44 -2.24
C ARG A 103 -5.24 -16.38 -1.26
N GLY A 104 -4.11 -15.83 -1.69
CA GLY A 104 -2.93 -15.61 -0.87
C GLY A 104 -2.73 -14.14 -0.54
N VAL A 105 -1.48 -13.72 -0.37
CA VAL A 105 -1.12 -12.35 0.00
C VAL A 105 -0.90 -11.52 -1.26
N LEU A 106 -1.64 -10.42 -1.39
CA LEU A 106 -1.44 -9.44 -2.47
C LEU A 106 -0.94 -8.13 -1.87
N VAL A 107 0.20 -7.67 -2.34
CA VAL A 107 0.86 -6.46 -1.84
C VAL A 107 0.87 -5.41 -2.93
N LEU A 108 0.23 -4.27 -2.68
CA LEU A 108 0.30 -3.11 -3.54
C LEU A 108 1.44 -2.22 -3.07
N VAL A 109 2.52 -2.14 -3.85
CA VAL A 109 3.60 -1.16 -3.61
C VAL A 109 3.30 0.08 -4.43
N THR A 110 3.15 1.21 -3.76
CA THR A 110 2.54 2.42 -4.34
C THR A 110 3.31 3.67 -3.95
N THR A 111 3.18 4.73 -4.76
CA THR A 111 3.59 6.08 -4.33
C THR A 111 2.52 6.72 -3.45
N PRO A 112 2.85 7.73 -2.62
CA PRO A 112 1.84 8.49 -1.88
C PRO A 112 0.74 9.06 -2.78
N THR A 113 1.09 9.52 -3.98
CA THR A 113 0.14 10.04 -4.96
C THR A 113 -0.82 8.96 -5.46
N SER A 114 -0.30 7.81 -5.90
CA SER A 114 -1.13 6.68 -6.35
C SER A 114 -2.01 6.14 -5.21
N PHE A 115 -1.45 5.99 -4.00
CA PHE A 115 -2.20 5.56 -2.82
C PHE A 115 -3.35 6.51 -2.46
N ASN A 116 -3.15 7.83 -2.57
CA ASN A 116 -4.21 8.80 -2.35
C ASN A 116 -5.35 8.64 -3.35
N GLU A 117 -5.06 8.31 -4.61
CA GLU A 117 -6.10 8.00 -5.59
C GLU A 117 -6.82 6.68 -5.29
N LEU A 118 -6.11 5.64 -4.84
CA LEU A 118 -6.73 4.40 -4.34
C LEU A 118 -7.76 4.72 -3.25
N MET A 119 -7.36 5.44 -2.21
CA MET A 119 -8.23 5.75 -1.08
C MET A 119 -9.45 6.61 -1.46
N ARG A 120 -9.35 7.41 -2.52
CA ARG A 120 -10.45 8.28 -3.00
C ARG A 120 -11.36 7.60 -4.03
N ARG A 121 -10.81 6.72 -4.87
CA ARG A 121 -11.48 6.19 -6.06
C ARG A 121 -11.86 4.72 -5.94
N ALA A 122 -11.23 4.00 -5.01
CA ALA A 122 -11.42 2.57 -4.81
C ALA A 122 -11.79 2.21 -3.37
N PRO A 123 -12.96 2.67 -2.86
CA PRO A 123 -13.35 2.42 -1.47
C PRO A 123 -13.56 0.94 -1.15
N ASN A 124 -13.95 0.11 -2.12
CA ASN A 124 -14.09 -1.32 -1.89
C ASN A 124 -12.73 -1.99 -1.78
N LEU A 125 -11.75 -1.61 -2.62
CA LEU A 125 -10.38 -2.13 -2.47
C LEU A 125 -9.71 -1.62 -1.21
N ALA A 126 -9.91 -0.35 -0.85
CA ALA A 126 -9.41 0.21 0.39
C ALA A 126 -9.91 -0.60 1.61
N SER A 127 -11.16 -1.10 1.56
CA SER A 127 -11.70 -1.94 2.63
C SER A 127 -10.99 -3.29 2.78
N TRP A 128 -10.38 -3.82 1.71
CA TRP A 128 -9.64 -5.09 1.74
C TRP A 128 -8.29 -4.98 2.42
N LEU A 129 -7.69 -3.78 2.46
CA LEU A 129 -6.40 -3.57 3.11
C LEU A 129 -6.46 -3.87 4.61
N GLY A 130 -7.63 -3.82 5.25
CA GLY A 130 -7.81 -4.31 6.62
C GLY A 130 -6.94 -3.65 7.70
N GLY A 131 -6.29 -2.52 7.40
CA GLY A 131 -5.28 -1.88 8.25
C GLY A 131 -3.83 -2.28 7.98
N GLU A 132 -3.56 -3.20 7.05
CA GLU A 132 -2.22 -3.58 6.57
C GLU A 132 -1.67 -2.54 5.59
N VAL A 133 -1.54 -1.30 6.06
CA VAL A 133 -1.00 -0.17 5.31
C VAL A 133 0.23 0.35 6.03
N PHE A 134 1.37 0.27 5.36
CA PHE A 134 2.67 0.67 5.90
C PHE A 134 3.36 1.64 4.96
N ALA A 135 4.26 2.45 5.50
CA ALA A 135 5.08 3.37 4.72
C ALA A 135 6.55 2.97 4.87
N TYR A 136 7.31 3.03 3.78
CA TYR A 136 8.75 2.87 3.84
C TYR A 136 9.36 4.05 4.60
N PRO A 137 10.24 3.81 5.59
CA PRO A 137 10.95 4.85 6.31
C PRO A 137 11.91 5.54 5.36
N SER A 138 11.42 6.59 4.71
CA SER A 138 12.26 7.60 4.13
C SER A 138 12.57 8.63 5.22
N ASP A 139 13.64 9.42 5.08
CA ASP A 139 13.94 10.59 5.94
C ASP A 139 12.74 11.58 6.05
N VAL A 140 11.71 11.36 5.23
CA VAL A 140 10.30 11.82 5.28
C VAL A 140 9.61 11.61 6.64
N ASN A 141 10.13 10.84 7.59
CA ASN A 141 9.64 10.91 8.97
C ASN A 141 9.67 12.35 9.53
N ALA A 142 10.56 13.22 9.04
CA ALA A 142 10.53 14.66 9.32
C ALA A 142 9.33 15.37 8.67
N THR A 143 8.95 15.03 7.45
CA THR A 143 7.84 15.68 6.73
C THR A 143 6.47 15.13 7.11
N ALA A 144 6.35 13.84 7.45
CA ALA A 144 5.12 13.27 8.01
C ALA A 144 4.81 13.83 9.41
N ALA A 145 5.83 14.02 10.25
CA ALA A 145 5.71 14.76 11.50
C ALA A 145 5.30 16.22 11.26
N ALA A 146 5.94 16.91 10.30
CA ALA A 146 5.58 18.28 9.93
C ALA A 146 4.15 18.42 9.37
N HIS A 147 3.70 17.48 8.53
CA HIS A 147 2.32 17.45 8.01
C HIS A 147 1.30 17.12 9.10
N ARG A 148 1.67 16.26 10.07
CA ARG A 148 0.86 15.97 11.25
C ARG A 148 0.76 17.19 12.16
N GLU A 149 1.86 17.91 12.39
CA GLU A 149 1.86 19.18 13.13
C GLU A 149 1.05 20.25 12.41
N GLN A 150 1.16 20.36 11.09
CA GLN A 150 0.40 21.31 10.29
C GLN A 150 -1.12 21.00 10.34
N ARG A 151 -1.50 19.71 10.33
CA ARG A 151 -2.89 19.29 10.48
C ARG A 151 -3.41 19.52 11.90
N LEU A 152 -2.60 19.26 12.93
CA LEU A 152 -2.93 19.58 14.33
C LEU A 152 -3.02 21.09 14.56
N ALA A 153 -2.16 21.89 13.93
CA ALA A 153 -2.21 23.35 13.99
C ALA A 153 -3.47 23.89 13.30
N ALA A 154 -3.82 23.34 12.13
CA ALA A 154 -5.07 23.69 11.44
C ALA A 154 -6.32 23.30 12.25
N LEU A 155 -6.29 22.14 12.93
CA LEU A 155 -7.38 21.71 13.82
C LEU A 155 -7.46 22.57 15.09
N ARG A 156 -6.33 22.97 15.67
CA ARG A 156 -6.28 23.89 16.81
C ARG A 156 -6.78 25.29 16.42
N ALA A 157 -6.37 25.78 15.25
CA ALA A 157 -6.84 27.06 14.71
C ALA A 157 -8.35 27.05 14.38
N TRP A 158 -8.86 25.92 13.87
CA TRP A 158 -10.29 25.73 13.64
C TRP A 158 -11.08 25.59 14.95
N ALA A 159 -10.53 24.90 15.94
CA ALA A 159 -11.14 24.73 17.27
C ALA A 159 -11.10 26.00 18.15
N SER A 160 -10.27 26.99 17.80
CA SER A 160 -10.28 28.33 18.41
C SER A 160 -11.45 29.18 17.91
N GLN A 161 -12.69 28.69 18.05
CA GLN A 161 -13.85 29.57 18.14
C GLN A 161 -14.05 29.97 19.60
N THR A 162 -14.27 31.28 19.76
CA THR A 162 -14.27 32.11 20.96
C THR A 162 -15.15 31.61 22.11
N ASP A 163 -14.67 31.78 23.34
CA ASP A 163 -15.38 31.60 24.63
C ASP A 163 -16.68 32.43 24.78
N GLU A 164 -17.18 33.09 23.73
CA GLU A 164 -18.43 33.87 23.74
C GLU A 164 -19.66 33.12 23.16
N GLN A 165 -19.54 31.83 22.84
CA GLN A 165 -20.69 31.00 22.43
C GLN A 165 -20.77 29.63 23.14
N VAL A 166 -20.34 29.57 24.40
CA VAL A 166 -20.81 28.53 25.34
C VAL A 166 -21.32 29.20 26.60
#